data_AF-A0A8X6H068-F1
#
_entry.id   AF-A0A8X6H068-F1
#
_cell.length_a   1.000
_cell.length_b   1.000
_cell.length_c   1.000
_cell.angle_alpha   90.00
_cell.angle_beta   90.00
_cell.angle_gamma   90.00
#
_symmetry.space_group_name_H-M   'P 1'
#
loop_
_entity.id
_entity.type
_entity.pdbx_description
1 polymer ?
#
loop_
_entity_poly.entity_id
_entity_poly.type
_entity_poly.pdbx_seq_one_letter_code
_entity_poly.pdbx_strand_id
1 'polypeptide(L)'
;MIAKILLVLFIFTTALANHDEYEEHHQPQPYKFGYEIEDHHGSQHRQEHGDGHGHVQGSYGYIDDKGIYREVHYVADHNGFRATVKTNEPGTENQSPAHIEFHSKAHHSLHHDEYHHHE
;
A
#
# COMPACT_ATOMS: atom_id res chain seq x y z
N MET A 1 67.90 -3.67 0.50
CA MET A 1 67.10 -2.45 0.18
C MET A 1 65.89 -2.75 -0.71
N ILE A 2 65.92 -3.79 -1.56
CA ILE A 2 64.81 -4.20 -2.44
C ILE A 2 63.58 -4.74 -1.66
N ALA A 3 63.77 -5.37 -0.51
CA ALA A 3 62.67 -5.88 0.33
C ALA A 3 61.78 -4.80 0.98
N LYS A 4 62.22 -3.53 1.04
CA LYS A 4 61.41 -2.42 1.58
C LYS A 4 60.47 -1.79 0.55
N ILE A 5 60.75 -1.94 -0.75
CA ILE A 5 59.94 -1.37 -1.83
C ILE A 5 58.72 -2.27 -2.13
N LEU A 6 58.85 -3.59 -1.98
CA LEU A 6 57.75 -4.54 -2.19
C LEU A 6 56.67 -4.49 -1.09
N LEU A 7 57.04 -4.09 0.14
CA LEU A 7 56.08 -3.98 1.25
C LEU A 7 55.11 -2.80 1.05
N VAL A 8 55.58 -1.68 0.47
CA VAL A 8 54.77 -0.45 0.31
C VAL A 8 53.72 -0.61 -0.80
N LEU A 9 54.01 -1.39 -1.85
CA LEU A 9 53.04 -1.70 -2.91
C LEU A 9 51.91 -2.63 -2.45
N PHE A 10 52.15 -3.50 -1.46
CA PHE A 10 51.12 -4.41 -0.94
C PHE A 10 50.10 -3.70 -0.04
N ILE A 11 50.53 -2.67 0.69
CA ILE A 11 49.65 -1.87 1.57
C ILE A 11 48.73 -0.96 0.75
N PHE A 12 49.17 -0.53 -0.45
CA PHE A 12 48.36 0.35 -1.32
C PHE A 12 47.31 -0.41 -2.14
N THR A 13 47.54 -1.68 -2.50
CA THR A 13 46.53 -2.50 -3.20
C THR A 13 45.38 -2.93 -2.30
N THR A 14 45.62 -3.13 -0.99
CA THR A 14 44.55 -3.51 -0.05
C THR A 14 43.57 -2.38 0.25
N ALA A 15 43.96 -1.12 0.01
CA ALA A 15 43.09 0.03 0.26
C ALA A 15 41.99 0.22 -0.82
N LEU A 16 42.16 -0.36 -2.02
CA LEU A 16 41.19 -0.27 -3.12
C LEU A 16 40.23 -1.47 -3.21
N ALA A 17 40.45 -2.52 -2.43
CA ALA A 17 39.67 -3.76 -2.50
C ALA A 17 38.55 -3.87 -1.44
N ASN A 18 38.45 -2.90 -0.51
CA ASN A 18 37.46 -2.90 0.58
C ASN A 18 36.50 -1.71 0.44
N HIS A 19 35.92 -1.52 -0.74
CA HIS A 19 34.66 -0.79 -0.81
C HIS A 19 33.54 -1.81 -0.68
N ASP A 20 33.41 -2.36 0.53
CA ASP A 20 32.18 -3.04 0.91
C ASP A 20 31.11 -1.94 0.93
N GLU A 21 30.25 -1.92 -0.09
CA GLU A 21 28.96 -1.25 0.02
C GLU A 21 28.21 -1.94 1.16
N TYR A 22 28.29 -1.35 2.35
CA TYR A 22 27.41 -1.72 3.44
C TYR A 22 26.00 -1.27 3.04
N GLU A 23 25.26 -2.13 2.33
CA GLU A 23 23.80 -2.01 2.31
C GLU A 23 23.33 -2.20 3.75
N GLU A 24 23.10 -1.09 4.43
CA GLU A 24 22.47 -1.08 5.73
C GLU A 24 21.02 -1.53 5.52
N HIS A 25 20.79 -2.85 5.58
CA HIS A 25 19.46 -3.43 5.56
C HIS A 25 18.71 -3.02 6.82
N HIS A 26 18.13 -1.82 6.80
CA HIS A 26 17.25 -1.36 7.86
C HIS A 26 15.98 -2.22 7.83
N GLN A 27 15.78 -3.02 8.87
CA GLN A 27 14.45 -3.61 9.09
C GLN A 27 13.42 -2.47 9.26
N PRO A 28 12.19 -2.66 8.77
CA PRO A 28 11.14 -1.68 8.99
C PRO A 28 10.99 -1.41 10.49
N GLN A 29 10.89 -0.15 10.89
CA GLN A 29 10.60 0.18 12.29
C GLN A 29 9.08 0.16 12.53
N PRO A 30 8.62 -0.20 13.74
CA PRO A 30 7.22 -0.05 14.08
C PRO A 30 6.77 1.40 13.93
N TYR A 31 5.55 1.60 13.43
CA TYR A 31 4.98 2.93 13.26
C TYR A 31 3.49 2.91 13.52
N LYS A 32 2.94 4.09 13.79
CA LYS A 32 1.49 4.32 13.87
C LYS A 32 1.20 5.76 13.45
N PHE A 33 0.24 5.93 12.55
CA PHE A 33 -0.23 7.25 12.17
C PHE A 33 -1.74 7.22 11.90
N GLY A 34 -2.33 8.39 11.86
CA GLY A 34 -3.71 8.57 11.41
C GLY A 34 -4.08 10.04 11.32
N TYR A 35 -5.20 10.29 10.64
CA TYR A 35 -5.82 11.59 10.55
C TYR A 35 -7.33 11.45 10.39
N GLU A 36 -8.02 12.54 10.68
CA GLU A 36 -9.44 12.71 10.45
C GLU A 36 -9.64 14.16 9.98
N ILE A 37 -10.43 14.35 8.92
CA ILE A 37 -10.75 15.64 8.33
C ILE A 37 -12.25 15.67 8.12
N GLU A 38 -12.88 16.78 8.53
CA GLU A 38 -14.31 17.02 8.36
C GLU A 38 -14.49 18.46 7.86
N ASP A 39 -15.24 18.63 6.77
CA ASP A 39 -15.58 19.93 6.19
C ASP A 39 -16.97 19.89 5.52
N HIS A 40 -17.36 20.98 4.84
CA HIS A 40 -18.67 21.07 4.19
C HIS A 40 -18.86 20.11 3.00
N HIS A 41 -17.79 19.50 2.49
CA HIS A 41 -17.83 18.51 1.42
C HIS A 41 -17.85 17.07 1.94
N GLY A 42 -17.69 16.85 3.25
CA GLY A 42 -17.79 15.54 3.87
C GLY A 42 -16.73 15.26 4.92
N SER A 43 -16.46 13.98 5.15
CA SER A 43 -15.43 13.52 6.08
C SER A 43 -14.51 12.48 5.45
N GLN A 44 -13.28 12.44 5.91
CA GLN A 44 -12.29 11.43 5.54
C GLN A 44 -11.42 11.07 6.74
N HIS A 45 -11.00 9.82 6.82
CA HIS A 45 -10.12 9.36 7.88
C HIS A 45 -9.16 8.29 7.37
N ARG A 46 -8.05 8.16 8.06
CA ARG A 46 -7.13 7.02 7.92
C ARG A 46 -6.47 6.72 9.26
N GLN A 47 -6.26 5.45 9.52
CA GLN A 47 -5.36 4.97 10.55
C GLN A 47 -4.57 3.79 10.01
N GLU A 48 -3.30 3.70 10.37
CA GLU A 48 -2.44 2.59 9.98
C GLU A 48 -1.37 2.38 11.05
N HIS A 49 -1.01 1.11 11.26
CA HIS A 49 0.16 0.76 12.05
C HIS A 49 0.89 -0.41 11.41
N GLY A 50 2.21 -0.39 11.53
CA GLY A 50 3.09 -1.49 11.18
C GLY A 50 3.88 -1.95 12.39
N ASP A 51 4.10 -3.25 12.52
CA ASP A 51 4.83 -3.85 13.66
C ASP A 51 6.35 -3.92 13.45
N GLY A 52 6.85 -3.42 12.32
CA GLY A 52 8.26 -3.49 11.93
C GLY A 52 8.71 -4.85 11.34
N HIS A 53 7.84 -5.85 11.34
CA HIS A 53 8.14 -7.22 10.90
C HIS A 53 7.41 -7.58 9.60
N GLY A 54 7.02 -6.57 8.82
CA GLY A 54 6.30 -6.75 7.57
C GLY A 54 4.79 -6.98 7.74
N HIS A 55 4.24 -6.81 8.95
CA HIS A 55 2.81 -6.79 9.18
C HIS A 55 2.31 -5.35 9.29
N VAL A 56 1.35 -4.99 8.44
CA VAL A 56 0.68 -3.69 8.43
C VAL A 56 -0.82 -3.91 8.52
N GLN A 57 -1.49 -3.14 9.37
CA GLN A 57 -2.95 -3.11 9.46
C GLN A 57 -3.42 -1.67 9.46
N GLY A 58 -4.55 -1.42 8.80
CA GLY A 58 -5.16 -0.11 8.85
C GLY A 58 -6.55 -0.07 8.29
N SER A 59 -7.12 1.13 8.36
CA SER A 59 -8.37 1.45 7.71
C SER A 59 -8.32 2.86 7.14
N TYR A 60 -9.04 3.07 6.05
CA TYR A 60 -9.32 4.41 5.54
C TYR A 60 -10.75 4.48 5.04
N GLY A 61 -11.30 5.69 5.00
CA GLY A 61 -12.61 5.89 4.45
C GLY A 61 -12.96 7.34 4.25
N TYR A 62 -14.06 7.56 3.54
CA TYR A 62 -14.65 8.86 3.34
C TYR A 62 -16.17 8.76 3.24
N ILE A 63 -16.84 9.88 3.50
CA ILE A 63 -18.26 10.12 3.18
C ILE A 63 -18.33 11.52 2.54
N ASP A 64 -18.93 11.64 1.36
CA ASP A 64 -19.14 12.94 0.71
C ASP A 64 -20.45 13.63 1.13
N ASP A 65 -20.67 14.86 0.66
CA ASP A 65 -21.87 15.66 0.92
C ASP A 65 -23.19 15.04 0.40
N LYS A 66 -23.11 14.02 -0.46
CA LYS A 66 -24.25 13.24 -0.99
C LYS A 66 -24.45 11.92 -0.23
N GLY A 67 -23.62 11.63 0.76
CA GLY A 67 -23.64 10.37 1.51
C GLY A 67 -23.07 9.18 0.73
N ILE A 68 -22.32 9.42 -0.35
CA ILE A 68 -21.49 8.39 -0.98
C ILE A 68 -20.31 8.12 -0.07
N TYR A 69 -20.03 6.84 0.19
CA TYR A 69 -18.99 6.44 1.12
C TYR A 69 -18.18 5.27 0.61
N ARG A 70 -16.95 5.21 1.13
CA ARG A 70 -16.11 4.02 1.11
C ARG A 70 -15.47 3.84 2.48
N GLU A 71 -15.46 2.62 2.97
CA GLU A 71 -14.72 2.19 4.14
C GLU A 71 -13.90 0.95 3.77
N VAL A 72 -12.58 1.01 3.99
CA VAL A 72 -11.66 -0.08 3.69
C VAL A 72 -10.92 -0.46 4.95
N HIS A 73 -10.94 -1.75 5.27
CA HIS A 73 -10.10 -2.36 6.31
C HIS A 73 -9.11 -3.29 5.61
N TYR A 74 -7.83 -3.20 5.94
CA TYR A 74 -6.79 -3.96 5.25
C TYR A 74 -5.74 -4.50 6.20
N VAL A 75 -5.12 -5.59 5.76
CA VAL A 75 -3.94 -6.21 6.35
C VAL A 75 -2.96 -6.59 5.24
N ALA A 76 -1.68 -6.32 5.47
CA ALA A 76 -0.58 -6.82 4.67
C ALA A 76 0.35 -7.62 5.58
N ASP A 77 0.63 -8.86 5.23
CA ASP A 77 1.55 -9.75 5.95
C ASP A 77 2.09 -10.84 5.00
N HIS A 78 2.65 -11.91 5.57
CA HIS A 78 3.13 -13.08 4.82
C HIS A 78 2.08 -13.75 3.91
N ASN A 79 0.78 -13.58 4.18
CA ASN A 79 -0.31 -14.10 3.35
C ASN A 79 -0.71 -13.10 2.23
N GLY A 80 0.10 -12.07 1.99
CA GLY A 80 -0.15 -11.03 0.99
C GLY A 80 -0.97 -9.85 1.53
N PHE A 81 -1.55 -9.09 0.61
CA PHE A 81 -2.48 -8.01 0.93
C PHE A 81 -3.92 -8.54 0.88
N ARG A 82 -4.73 -8.18 1.87
CA ARG A 82 -6.16 -8.53 1.94
C ARG A 82 -6.94 -7.35 2.47
N ALA A 83 -8.15 -7.15 1.96
CA ALA A 83 -8.99 -6.04 2.39
C ALA A 83 -10.48 -6.39 2.35
N THR A 84 -11.26 -5.71 3.17
CA THR A 84 -12.72 -5.65 3.07
C THR A 84 -13.11 -4.22 2.73
N VAL A 85 -13.93 -4.06 1.69
CA VAL A 85 -14.41 -2.76 1.20
C VAL A 85 -15.91 -2.71 1.40
N LYS A 86 -16.41 -1.71 2.14
CA LYS A 86 -17.84 -1.37 2.21
C LYS A 86 -18.05 -0.07 1.46
N THR A 87 -19.00 -0.04 0.53
CA THR A 87 -19.21 1.14 -0.31
C THR A 87 -20.66 1.23 -0.81
N ASN A 88 -21.11 2.41 -1.20
CA ASN A 88 -22.31 2.63 -2.02
C ASN A 88 -21.99 3.40 -3.32
N GLU A 89 -20.72 3.49 -3.70
CA GLU A 89 -20.26 4.20 -4.90
C GLU A 89 -20.87 3.59 -6.18
N PRO A 90 -21.49 4.39 -7.05
CA PRO A 90 -22.04 3.90 -8.32
C PRO A 90 -20.99 3.14 -9.15
N GLY A 91 -21.39 2.01 -9.74
CA GLY A 91 -20.51 1.16 -10.55
C GLY A 91 -19.63 0.19 -9.75
N THR A 92 -19.81 0.11 -8.43
CA THR A 92 -19.19 -0.95 -7.62
C THR A 92 -20.07 -2.19 -7.57
N GLU A 93 -19.47 -3.36 -7.78
CA GLU A 93 -20.13 -4.66 -7.69
C GLU A 93 -19.59 -5.49 -6.52
N ASN A 94 -20.35 -6.49 -6.10
CA ASN A 94 -19.95 -7.46 -5.07
C ASN A 94 -19.07 -8.57 -5.65
N GLN A 95 -18.01 -8.19 -6.37
CA GLN A 95 -16.98 -9.10 -6.84
C GLN A 95 -15.81 -9.14 -5.86
N SER A 96 -15.08 -10.26 -5.82
CA SER A 96 -13.93 -10.42 -4.93
C SER A 96 -12.60 -10.54 -5.69
N PRO A 97 -12.14 -9.47 -6.37
CA PRO A 97 -10.86 -9.51 -7.07
C PRO A 97 -9.69 -9.50 -6.07
N ALA A 98 -8.61 -10.20 -6.41
CA ALA A 98 -7.30 -10.08 -5.73
C ALA A 98 -7.34 -10.11 -4.18
N HIS A 99 -8.16 -11.00 -3.60
CA HIS A 99 -8.33 -11.16 -2.15
C HIS A 99 -8.91 -9.93 -1.43
N ILE A 100 -9.69 -9.13 -2.16
CA ILE A 100 -10.52 -8.08 -1.62
C ILE A 100 -11.97 -8.58 -1.55
N GLU A 101 -12.64 -8.34 -0.43
CA GLU A 101 -14.05 -8.63 -0.25
C GLU A 101 -14.88 -7.35 -0.38
N PHE A 102 -15.66 -7.21 -1.45
CA PHE A 102 -16.53 -6.04 -1.65
C PHE A 102 -17.95 -6.26 -1.10
N HIS A 103 -18.41 -5.27 -0.36
CA HIS A 103 -19.74 -5.12 0.21
C HIS A 103 -20.33 -3.80 -0.30
N SER A 104 -20.75 -3.81 -1.56
CA SER A 104 -21.41 -2.71 -2.24
C SER A 104 -22.92 -2.69 -2.02
N LYS A 105 -23.44 -1.49 -1.70
CA LYS A 105 -24.86 -1.13 -1.70
C LYS A 105 -25.23 -0.24 -2.89
N ALA A 106 -24.37 -0.16 -3.91
CA ALA A 106 -24.64 0.65 -5.09
C ALA A 106 -25.89 0.12 -5.83
N HIS A 107 -26.74 1.03 -6.30
CA HIS A 107 -27.90 0.66 -7.10
C HIS A 107 -27.41 0.14 -8.46
N HIS A 108 -27.64 -1.14 -8.75
CA HIS A 108 -27.31 -1.71 -10.05
C HIS A 108 -28.29 -1.15 -11.09
N SER A 109 -27.88 -0.09 -11.79
CA SER A 109 -28.56 0.37 -12.99
C SER A 109 -28.42 -0.74 -14.04
N LEU A 110 -29.40 -1.65 -14.09
CA LEU A 110 -29.51 -2.62 -15.18
C LEU A 110 -29.58 -1.85 -16.49
N HIS A 111 -28.45 -1.75 -17.20
CA HIS A 111 -28.45 -1.49 -18.62
C HIS A 111 -29.16 -2.68 -19.28
N HIS A 112 -30.44 -2.52 -19.54
CA HIS A 112 -31.14 -3.37 -20.50
C HIS A 112 -30.54 -3.01 -21.86
N ASP A 113 -29.71 -3.90 -22.39
CA ASP A 113 -29.23 -3.85 -23.77
C ASP A 113 -30.44 -3.96 -24.71
N GLU A 114 -31.06 -2.84 -25.06
CA GLU A 114 -31.98 -2.79 -26.19
C GLU A 114 -31.15 -2.67 -27.47
N TYR A 115 -30.84 -3.84 -28.05
CA TYR A 115 -30.26 -3.98 -29.38
C TYR A 115 -31.21 -3.36 -30.42
N HIS A 116 -31.04 -2.08 -30.73
CA HIS A 116 -31.55 -1.53 -31.97
C HIS A 116 -30.53 -1.77 -33.09
N HIS A 117 -30.59 -2.97 -33.68
CA HIS A 117 -30.17 -3.15 -35.06
C HIS A 117 -31.12 -2.34 -35.95
N HIS A 118 -30.63 -1.23 -36.48
CA HIS A 118 -31.19 -0.65 -37.69
C HIS A 118 -30.08 -0.49 -38.73
N GLU A 119 -30.39 -1.02 -39.91
CA GLU A 119 -29.60 -1.30 -41.12
C GLU A 119 -28.70 -0.18 -41.64
#